data_AF-A0A1C4XUD1-F1
#
_entry.id   AF-A0A1C4XUD1-F1
#
_cell.length_a   1.000
_cell.length_b   1.000
_cell.length_c   1.000
_cell.angle_alpha   90.00
_cell.angle_beta   90.00
_cell.angle_gamma   90.00
#
_symmetry.space_group_name_H-M   'P 1'
#
loop_
_entity.id
_entity.type
_entity.pdbx_description
1 polymer ?
#
loop_
_entity_poly.entity_id
_entity_poly.type
_entity_poly.pdbx_seq_one_letter_code
_entity_poly.pdbx_strand_id
1 'polypeptide(L)'
;MTDHPVVEQHIVVHRFLPTDGPQAEAAGEELRELWAACRRSFGMTGPIHGTNLPAHLPEVLAAGRGVPEEAALAAQERPDSGYQAILRRCHDVLDLSVALAPRVVDADGRVVVDPAAGEPALWWADLDRRWQLATAGRSGAALGEAVLCVAVVAGSVPVDGAGIERLGRQLARFLPPEQEDDGWPSSGVPVDDGLVVWETTPRQDGRVRRRFLIVGEERAQGSLSAWLWSDGGVWLPPLARYLLHAAKIHYQLRVWRRDRDPHGQADGATAAAGELRRVLGAPETAGGAASVGPLAGSELAAVRSEELAAVLTSTALRQMRRTVEVATANMTRVPGLGAERADGHGPFADDLALAGWFAEQLADDDAYLTVDAERARRVGEIGLGLQAGAGPPTAPVVAASVSPAAATGAAGSGALGRHADAGREAGPATRGGPATHPEVARRVFVVHGRDHQVRDRMFDFLRALDLRPMEWEPLVTATGSTAPYLRDVVGWGVTHAQAAVVLLTPEDQVSLHPDLRLPADTSAEAQPGLQARPNVLLELGMALATYPDRTLVIQVGETRPVADLGGLNFIRLTDSPDCQRKIASRLRQAGCAVDDTGSDWLAPGRFAGLEAYNRHARS
;
A
#
# COMPACT_ATOMS: atom_id res chain seq x y z
N MET A 1 2.09 37.94 -42.05
CA MET A 1 2.08 36.51 -42.45
C MET A 1 3.28 35.87 -41.76
N THR A 2 3.07 35.41 -40.54
CA THR A 2 4.09 34.71 -39.74
C THR A 2 4.33 33.34 -40.37
N ASP A 3 5.56 33.08 -40.80
CA ASP A 3 6.02 31.78 -41.30
C ASP A 3 5.72 30.71 -40.24
N HIS A 4 4.69 29.90 -40.46
CA HIS A 4 4.31 28.82 -39.57
C HIS A 4 5.02 27.55 -40.09
N PRO A 5 6.15 27.12 -39.51
CA PRO A 5 6.94 26.02 -40.07
C PRO A 5 6.26 24.65 -39.95
N VAL A 6 5.20 24.58 -39.14
CA VAL A 6 4.46 23.34 -38.85
C VAL A 6 3.36 23.13 -39.89
N VAL A 7 3.44 21.99 -40.58
CA VAL A 7 2.47 21.53 -41.59
C VAL A 7 1.36 20.67 -40.98
N GLU A 8 1.62 20.03 -39.83
CA GLU A 8 0.63 19.22 -39.13
C GLU A 8 0.79 19.33 -37.61
N GLN A 9 -0.33 19.40 -36.90
CA GLN A 9 -0.38 19.33 -35.44
C GLN A 9 -1.46 18.34 -35.00
N HIS A 10 -1.13 17.49 -34.03
CA HIS A 10 -2.10 16.62 -33.38
C HIS A 10 -1.66 16.29 -31.96
N ILE A 11 -2.55 15.65 -31.19
CA ILE A 11 -2.23 15.10 -29.88
C ILE A 11 -2.34 13.58 -29.92
N VAL A 12 -1.38 12.89 -29.29
CA VAL A 12 -1.51 11.49 -28.90
C VAL A 12 -1.46 11.41 -27.38
N VAL A 13 -2.36 10.66 -26.77
CA VAL A 13 -2.36 10.39 -25.32
C VAL A 13 -2.15 8.91 -25.09
N HIS A 14 -1.28 8.57 -24.15
CA HIS A 14 -1.16 7.22 -23.59
C HIS A 14 -1.48 7.28 -22.11
N ARG A 15 -2.45 6.50 -21.67
CA ARG A 15 -2.83 6.40 -20.26
C ARG A 15 -2.66 4.97 -19.77
N PHE A 16 -1.90 4.81 -18.70
CA PHE A 16 -1.49 3.52 -18.17
C PHE A 16 -2.25 3.20 -16.88
N LEU A 17 -2.94 2.07 -16.86
CA LEU A 17 -3.81 1.65 -15.76
C LEU A 17 -3.42 0.25 -15.27
N PRO A 18 -3.39 -0.01 -13.96
CA PRO A 18 -3.06 -1.33 -13.44
C PRO A 18 -4.19 -2.33 -13.69
N THR A 19 -3.83 -3.59 -13.93
CA THR A 19 -4.78 -4.72 -14.05
C THR A 19 -4.90 -5.54 -12.77
N ASP A 20 -3.99 -5.32 -11.81
CA ASP A 20 -3.90 -6.00 -10.53
C ASP A 20 -3.58 -5.01 -9.38
N GLY A 21 -3.59 -5.53 -8.16
CA GLY A 21 -3.37 -4.72 -6.96
C GLY A 21 -4.55 -3.83 -6.58
N PRO A 22 -4.36 -2.95 -5.58
CA PRO A 22 -5.45 -2.24 -4.89
C PRO A 22 -6.18 -1.22 -5.77
N GLN A 23 -5.59 -0.79 -6.88
CA GLN A 23 -6.19 0.18 -7.79
C GLN A 23 -6.87 -0.44 -9.02
N ALA A 24 -6.80 -1.75 -9.22
CA ALA A 24 -7.26 -2.41 -10.45
C ALA A 24 -8.76 -2.24 -10.72
N GLU A 25 -9.59 -2.31 -9.67
CA GLU A 25 -11.05 -2.15 -9.81
C GLU A 25 -11.41 -0.71 -10.20
N ALA A 26 -10.92 0.26 -9.44
CA ALA A 26 -11.08 1.69 -9.74
C ALA A 26 -10.50 2.05 -11.13
N ALA A 27 -9.38 1.45 -11.51
CA ALA A 27 -8.79 1.61 -12.84
C ALA A 27 -9.69 1.05 -13.95
N GLY A 28 -10.32 -0.10 -13.72
CA GLY A 28 -11.28 -0.70 -14.65
C GLY A 28 -12.54 0.15 -14.83
N GLU A 29 -13.05 0.76 -13.76
CA GLU A 29 -14.16 1.72 -13.81
C GLU A 29 -13.77 2.98 -14.56
N GLU A 30 -12.64 3.59 -14.19
CA GLU A 30 -12.08 4.77 -14.84
C GLU A 30 -11.91 4.55 -16.34
N LEU A 31 -11.35 3.40 -16.75
CA LEU A 31 -11.16 3.08 -18.16
C LEU A 31 -12.48 2.98 -18.93
N ARG A 32 -13.51 2.35 -18.35
CA ARG A 32 -14.83 2.24 -19.00
C ARG A 32 -15.46 3.62 -19.18
N GLU A 33 -15.35 4.49 -18.18
CA GLU A 33 -15.83 5.86 -18.29
C GLU A 33 -15.09 6.66 -19.35
N LEU A 34 -13.76 6.55 -19.41
CA LEU A 34 -12.93 7.22 -20.40
C LEU A 34 -13.24 6.74 -21.82
N TRP A 35 -13.41 5.43 -22.01
CA TRP A 35 -13.82 4.87 -23.30
C TRP A 35 -15.16 5.45 -23.78
N ALA A 36 -16.12 5.58 -22.86
CA ALA A 36 -17.41 6.20 -23.14
C ALA A 36 -17.30 7.74 -23.32
N ALA A 37 -16.38 8.40 -22.62
CA ALA A 37 -16.10 9.82 -22.81
C ALA A 37 -15.50 10.08 -24.20
N CYS A 38 -14.64 9.20 -24.71
CA CYS A 38 -14.12 9.30 -26.07
C CYS A 38 -15.25 9.28 -27.13
N ARG A 39 -16.25 8.42 -26.93
CA ARG A 39 -17.47 8.40 -27.76
C ARG A 39 -18.25 9.70 -27.71
N ARG A 40 -18.51 10.23 -26.52
CA ARG A 40 -19.34 11.43 -26.32
C ARG A 40 -18.63 12.73 -26.74
N SER A 41 -17.37 12.89 -26.33
CA SER A 41 -16.63 14.14 -26.46
C SER A 41 -15.89 14.27 -27.79
N PHE A 42 -15.53 13.14 -28.43
CA PHE A 42 -14.78 13.13 -29.69
C PHE A 42 -15.50 12.39 -30.82
N GLY A 43 -16.72 11.88 -30.61
CA GLY A 43 -17.51 11.22 -31.65
C GLY A 43 -16.93 9.87 -32.10
N MET A 44 -16.10 9.23 -31.28
CA MET A 44 -15.42 7.98 -31.62
C MET A 44 -16.36 6.76 -31.54
N THR A 45 -17.34 6.67 -32.43
CA THR A 45 -18.43 5.68 -32.35
C THR A 45 -18.26 4.45 -33.25
N GLY A 46 -17.40 4.53 -34.27
CA GLY A 46 -17.16 3.47 -35.25
C GLY A 46 -16.00 2.55 -34.89
N PRO A 47 -15.88 1.36 -35.49
CA PRO A 47 -14.70 0.50 -35.37
C PRO A 47 -13.55 1.03 -36.26
N ILE A 48 -12.29 0.81 -35.86
CA ILE A 48 -11.15 1.12 -36.73
C ILE A 48 -11.03 0.08 -37.83
N HIS A 49 -11.22 0.49 -39.08
CA HIS A 49 -11.10 -0.40 -40.24
C HIS A 49 -9.70 -1.03 -40.33
N GLY A 50 -9.65 -2.34 -40.66
CA GLY A 50 -8.40 -3.09 -40.82
C GLY A 50 -7.81 -3.69 -39.54
N THR A 51 -8.33 -3.32 -38.36
CA THR A 51 -7.82 -3.86 -37.07
C THR A 51 -8.49 -5.15 -36.61
N ASN A 52 -9.70 -5.45 -37.10
CA ASN A 52 -10.58 -6.54 -36.61
C ASN A 52 -10.88 -6.49 -35.10
N LEU A 53 -10.70 -5.33 -34.45
CA LEU A 53 -10.97 -5.17 -33.02
C LEU A 53 -12.42 -4.74 -32.76
N PRO A 54 -13.03 -5.17 -31.64
CA PRO A 54 -14.36 -4.71 -31.26
C PRO A 54 -14.33 -3.23 -30.81
N ALA A 55 -15.41 -2.49 -31.08
CA ALA A 55 -15.59 -1.12 -30.61
C ALA A 55 -16.16 -1.02 -29.17
N HIS A 56 -16.56 -2.16 -28.59
CA HIS A 56 -16.98 -2.30 -27.21
C HIS A 56 -15.84 -2.90 -26.38
N LEU A 57 -15.75 -2.50 -25.12
CA LEU A 57 -14.77 -3.06 -24.19
C LEU A 57 -15.15 -4.51 -23.82
N PRO A 58 -14.16 -5.38 -23.57
CA PRO A 58 -14.41 -6.69 -22.98
C PRO A 58 -14.96 -6.54 -21.56
N GLU A 59 -15.76 -7.52 -21.12
CA GLU A 59 -16.35 -7.53 -19.77
C GLU A 59 -15.26 -7.59 -18.69
N VAL A 60 -14.23 -8.43 -18.91
CA VAL A 60 -13.11 -8.64 -18.00
C VAL A 60 -11.87 -7.88 -18.48
N LEU A 61 -11.47 -6.89 -17.69
CA LEU A 61 -10.27 -6.08 -17.90
C LEU A 61 -9.11 -6.47 -16.97
N ALA A 62 -9.41 -7.10 -15.83
CA ALA A 62 -8.43 -7.54 -14.84
C ALA A 62 -7.52 -8.66 -15.38
N ALA A 63 -6.37 -8.83 -14.73
CA ALA A 63 -5.49 -9.97 -14.96
C ALA A 63 -6.16 -11.29 -14.53
N GLY A 64 -5.84 -12.40 -15.20
CA GLY A 64 -6.43 -13.70 -14.89
C GLY A 64 -5.85 -14.85 -15.70
N ARG A 65 -6.11 -16.09 -15.27
CA ARG A 65 -5.67 -17.29 -16.01
C ARG A 65 -6.31 -17.32 -17.40
N GLY A 66 -5.49 -17.52 -18.44
CA GLY A 66 -5.94 -17.61 -19.83
C GLY A 66 -6.13 -16.26 -20.52
N VAL A 67 -5.88 -15.15 -19.83
CA VAL A 67 -5.84 -13.81 -20.44
C VAL A 67 -4.47 -13.60 -21.07
N PRO A 68 -4.37 -13.26 -22.37
CA PRO A 68 -3.07 -13.00 -23.01
C PRO A 68 -2.33 -11.85 -22.33
N GLU A 69 -1.02 -12.01 -22.12
CA GLU A 69 -0.18 -10.96 -21.51
C GLU A 69 -0.05 -9.74 -22.43
N GLU A 70 0.07 -9.94 -23.74
CA GLU A 70 0.04 -8.85 -24.71
C GLU A 70 -1.12 -9.04 -25.68
N ALA A 71 -2.01 -8.06 -25.75
CA ALA A 71 -3.15 -8.09 -26.67
C ALA A 71 -3.72 -6.69 -26.91
N ALA A 72 -4.16 -6.42 -28.14
CA ALA A 72 -5.10 -5.34 -28.40
C ALA A 72 -6.52 -5.84 -28.08
N LEU A 73 -7.27 -5.06 -27.31
CA LEU A 73 -8.53 -5.49 -26.71
C LEU A 73 -9.74 -4.86 -27.40
N ALA A 74 -9.66 -3.57 -27.72
CA ALA A 74 -10.74 -2.82 -28.33
C ALA A 74 -10.19 -1.62 -29.10
N ALA A 75 -10.91 -1.17 -30.13
CA ALA A 75 -10.56 0.01 -30.90
C ALA A 75 -11.82 0.76 -31.37
N GLN A 76 -11.78 2.09 -31.35
CA GLN A 76 -12.86 2.94 -31.85
C GLN A 76 -12.32 4.18 -32.57
N GLU A 77 -13.07 4.69 -33.54
CA GLU A 77 -12.76 5.92 -34.27
C GLU A 77 -13.98 6.79 -34.50
N ARG A 78 -13.73 8.07 -34.77
CA ARG A 78 -14.71 8.94 -35.42
C ARG A 78 -14.60 8.66 -36.93
N PRO A 79 -15.69 8.19 -37.58
CA PRO A 79 -15.67 7.91 -39.01
C PRO A 79 -15.16 9.11 -39.81
N ASP A 80 -14.40 8.81 -40.86
CA ASP A 80 -13.83 9.78 -41.79
C ASP A 80 -12.97 10.85 -41.12
N SER A 81 -12.41 10.58 -39.93
CA SER A 81 -11.56 11.52 -39.20
C SER A 81 -10.33 10.87 -38.56
N GLY A 82 -9.34 11.70 -38.20
CA GLY A 82 -8.12 11.27 -37.50
C GLY A 82 -8.28 11.06 -35.99
N TYR A 83 -9.50 10.85 -35.48
CA TYR A 83 -9.76 10.67 -34.05
C TYR A 83 -9.96 9.19 -33.75
N GLN A 84 -9.01 8.59 -33.05
CA GLN A 84 -8.98 7.15 -32.81
C GLN A 84 -8.59 6.85 -31.36
N ALA A 85 -9.08 5.73 -30.83
CA ALA A 85 -8.67 5.18 -29.54
C ALA A 85 -8.46 3.67 -29.63
N ILE A 86 -7.39 3.17 -29.04
CA ILE A 86 -7.06 1.75 -28.97
C ILE A 86 -6.74 1.40 -27.52
N LEU A 87 -7.38 0.34 -27.01
CA LEU A 87 -7.07 -0.26 -25.74
C LEU A 87 -6.17 -1.48 -25.95
N ARG A 88 -5.05 -1.52 -25.23
CA ARG A 88 -4.11 -2.63 -25.24
C ARG A 88 -3.82 -3.13 -23.83
N ARG A 89 -3.44 -4.39 -23.71
CA ARG A 89 -2.83 -4.97 -22.52
C ARG A 89 -1.35 -5.23 -22.80
N CYS A 90 -0.52 -4.87 -21.84
CA CYS A 90 0.90 -5.22 -21.78
C CYS A 90 1.20 -5.72 -20.35
N HIS A 91 1.26 -7.04 -20.21
CA HIS A 91 1.33 -7.78 -18.95
C HIS A 91 0.26 -7.32 -17.95
N ASP A 92 0.70 -6.69 -16.86
CA ASP A 92 -0.05 -6.18 -15.73
C ASP A 92 -0.65 -4.77 -15.96
N VAL A 93 -0.50 -4.19 -17.16
CA VAL A 93 -0.94 -2.83 -17.48
C VAL A 93 -1.90 -2.78 -18.66
N LEU A 94 -2.94 -1.97 -18.54
CA LEU A 94 -3.77 -1.50 -19.66
C LEU A 94 -3.25 -0.16 -20.18
N ASP A 95 -3.03 -0.08 -21.48
CA ASP A 95 -2.73 1.15 -22.22
C ASP A 95 -3.97 1.60 -22.99
N LEU A 96 -4.55 2.74 -22.59
CA LEU A 96 -5.50 3.47 -23.43
C LEU A 96 -4.73 4.51 -24.23
N SER A 97 -4.54 4.24 -25.52
CA SER A 97 -3.98 5.18 -26.47
C SER A 97 -5.09 5.94 -27.19
N VAL A 98 -4.99 7.26 -27.29
CA VAL A 98 -5.96 8.13 -27.97
C VAL A 98 -5.23 9.09 -28.90
N ALA A 99 -5.50 9.01 -30.20
CA ALA A 99 -5.04 9.97 -31.20
C ALA A 99 -6.15 10.98 -31.50
N LEU A 100 -5.80 12.27 -31.43
CA LEU A 100 -6.66 13.41 -31.72
C LEU A 100 -6.01 14.22 -32.85
N ALA A 101 -6.13 13.73 -34.08
CA ALA A 101 -5.68 14.44 -35.28
C ALA A 101 -6.87 15.11 -35.98
N PRO A 102 -6.92 16.45 -36.08
CA PRO A 102 -8.03 17.19 -36.71
C PRO A 102 -7.94 17.11 -38.23
N ARG A 103 -8.05 15.90 -38.75
CA ARG A 103 -8.07 15.56 -40.17
C ARG A 103 -9.37 14.86 -40.50
N VAL A 104 -9.91 15.11 -41.69
CA VAL A 104 -11.09 14.45 -42.23
C VAL A 104 -10.84 13.96 -43.65
N VAL A 105 -11.56 12.93 -44.05
CA VAL A 105 -11.61 12.49 -45.45
C VAL A 105 -12.70 13.28 -46.17
N ASP A 106 -12.33 14.02 -47.21
CA ASP A 106 -13.29 14.79 -48.01
C ASP A 106 -14.10 13.91 -48.97
N ALA A 107 -15.05 14.52 -49.69
CA ALA A 107 -15.92 13.80 -50.63
C ALA A 107 -15.16 13.12 -51.78
N ASP A 108 -13.94 13.56 -52.07
CA ASP A 108 -13.05 12.99 -53.10
C ASP A 108 -12.11 11.93 -52.54
N GLY A 109 -12.23 11.59 -51.25
CA GLY A 109 -11.39 10.60 -50.57
C GLY A 109 -10.02 11.14 -50.15
N ARG A 110 -9.80 12.46 -50.13
CA ARG A 110 -8.53 13.07 -49.74
C ARG A 110 -8.54 13.41 -48.26
N VAL A 111 -7.39 13.20 -47.60
CA VAL A 111 -7.20 13.62 -46.21
C VAL A 111 -6.91 15.11 -46.17
N VAL A 112 -7.82 15.88 -45.58
CA VAL A 112 -7.72 17.33 -45.41
C VAL A 112 -7.83 17.69 -43.93
N VAL A 113 -7.47 18.93 -43.58
CA VAL A 113 -7.70 19.48 -42.24
C VAL A 113 -9.20 19.60 -41.98
N ASP A 114 -9.67 19.17 -40.80
CA ASP A 114 -11.07 19.35 -40.39
C ASP A 114 -11.40 20.86 -40.35
N PRO A 115 -12.29 21.38 -41.22
CA PRO A 115 -12.63 22.80 -41.24
C PRO A 115 -13.25 23.30 -39.91
N ALA A 116 -13.79 22.38 -39.10
CA ALA A 116 -14.36 22.68 -37.80
C ALA A 116 -13.32 22.67 -36.66
N ALA A 117 -12.04 22.36 -36.94
CA ALA A 117 -11.00 22.26 -35.91
C ALA A 117 -10.54 23.62 -35.34
N GLY A 118 -10.96 24.73 -35.94
CA GLY A 118 -10.54 26.07 -35.52
C GLY A 118 -9.12 26.41 -35.99
N GLU A 119 -8.49 27.39 -35.35
CA GLU A 119 -7.19 27.92 -35.77
C GLU A 119 -6.05 26.91 -35.49
N PRO A 120 -5.22 26.55 -36.49
CA PRO A 120 -4.11 25.60 -36.31
C PRO A 120 -3.14 25.96 -35.18
N ALA A 121 -2.93 27.24 -34.92
CA ALA A 121 -2.07 27.72 -33.84
C ALA A 121 -2.60 27.39 -32.43
N LEU A 122 -3.89 27.03 -32.29
CA LEU A 122 -4.55 26.76 -31.03
C LEU A 122 -4.90 25.27 -30.84
N TRP A 123 -4.64 24.41 -31.83
CA TRP A 123 -5.08 23.02 -31.80
C TRP A 123 -4.56 22.26 -30.58
N TRP A 124 -3.28 22.38 -30.23
CA TRP A 124 -2.78 21.70 -29.02
C TRP A 124 -3.50 22.18 -27.75
N ALA A 125 -3.67 23.49 -27.58
CA ALA A 125 -4.37 24.05 -26.41
C ALA A 125 -5.84 23.60 -26.34
N ASP A 126 -6.56 23.60 -27.47
CA ASP A 126 -7.97 23.22 -27.50
C ASP A 126 -8.18 21.70 -27.37
N LEU A 127 -7.34 20.88 -28.00
CA LEU A 127 -7.39 19.42 -27.88
C LEU A 127 -6.99 18.98 -26.47
N ASP A 128 -5.94 19.56 -25.88
CA ASP A 128 -5.54 19.27 -24.50
C ASP A 128 -6.65 19.68 -23.53
N ARG A 129 -7.28 20.86 -23.69
CA ARG A 129 -8.42 21.29 -22.88
C ARG A 129 -9.59 20.31 -22.97
N ARG A 130 -9.95 19.86 -24.19
CA ARG A 130 -11.03 18.88 -24.37
C ARG A 130 -10.69 17.52 -23.75
N TRP A 131 -9.44 17.09 -23.86
CA TRP A 131 -8.96 15.88 -23.18
C TRP A 131 -9.06 16.01 -21.66
N GLN A 132 -8.60 17.14 -21.10
CA GLN A 132 -8.70 17.42 -19.66
C GLN A 132 -10.15 17.40 -19.16
N LEU A 133 -11.10 17.94 -19.93
CA LEU A 133 -12.52 17.87 -19.58
C LEU A 133 -13.05 16.43 -19.62
N ALA A 134 -12.57 15.61 -20.56
CA ALA A 134 -12.92 14.19 -20.64
C ALA A 134 -12.31 13.36 -19.49
N THR A 135 -11.18 13.78 -18.92
CA THR A 135 -10.49 13.10 -17.81
C THR A 135 -10.73 13.75 -16.44
N ALA A 136 -11.47 14.86 -16.37
CA ALA A 136 -11.70 15.59 -15.12
C ALA A 136 -12.33 14.69 -14.04
N GLY A 137 -11.71 14.67 -12.86
CA GLY A 137 -12.14 13.85 -11.71
C GLY A 137 -11.70 12.38 -11.75
N ARG A 138 -10.90 11.97 -12.75
CA ARG A 138 -10.54 10.58 -13.05
C ARG A 138 -9.04 10.36 -13.09
N SER A 139 -8.32 10.61 -12.00
CA SER A 139 -6.84 10.55 -11.97
C SER A 139 -6.24 9.78 -10.80
N GLY A 140 -7.05 9.10 -10.01
CA GLY A 140 -6.59 8.44 -8.79
C GLY A 140 -5.94 7.07 -9.03
N ALA A 141 -6.35 6.36 -10.08
CA ALA A 141 -6.01 4.94 -10.28
C ALA A 141 -4.97 4.70 -11.39
N ALA A 142 -4.60 5.73 -12.16
CA ALA A 142 -3.63 5.58 -13.24
C ALA A 142 -2.18 5.50 -12.71
N LEU A 143 -1.39 4.61 -13.31
CA LEU A 143 0.07 4.56 -13.10
C LEU A 143 0.73 5.82 -13.67
N GLY A 144 0.20 6.32 -14.78
CA GLY A 144 0.61 7.58 -15.38
C GLY A 144 -0.15 7.91 -16.66
N GLU A 145 0.03 9.13 -17.13
CA GLU A 145 -0.49 9.63 -18.40
C GLU A 145 0.60 10.42 -19.13
N ALA A 146 0.79 10.13 -20.42
CA ALA A 146 1.63 10.91 -21.31
C ALA A 146 0.78 11.58 -22.37
N VAL A 147 0.91 12.90 -22.51
CA VAL A 147 0.27 13.70 -23.54
C VAL A 147 1.34 14.19 -24.50
N LEU A 148 1.27 13.74 -25.74
CA LEU A 148 2.24 14.03 -26.79
C LEU A 148 1.65 15.09 -27.71
N CYS A 149 2.16 16.32 -27.63
CA CYS A 149 1.91 17.38 -28.60
C CYS A 149 2.85 17.17 -29.79
N VAL A 150 2.30 16.69 -30.91
CA VAL A 150 3.08 16.30 -32.08
C VAL A 150 2.99 17.39 -33.15
N ALA A 151 4.14 17.78 -33.70
CA ALA A 151 4.26 18.67 -34.85
C ALA A 151 5.06 17.99 -35.98
N VAL A 152 4.59 18.18 -37.20
CA VAL A 152 5.36 17.86 -38.41
C VAL A 152 5.77 19.19 -39.07
N VAL A 153 7.04 19.34 -39.44
CA VAL A 153 7.57 20.55 -40.08
C VAL A 153 7.99 20.29 -41.54
N ALA A 154 7.81 21.28 -42.41
CA ALA A 154 8.20 21.18 -43.82
C ALA A 154 9.72 21.21 -44.05
N GLY A 155 10.46 21.86 -43.14
CA GLY A 155 11.91 21.98 -43.20
C GLY A 155 12.64 20.92 -42.40
N SER A 156 13.97 20.93 -42.48
CA SER A 156 14.80 20.05 -41.64
C SER A 156 14.74 20.45 -40.17
N VAL A 157 14.65 19.45 -39.30
CA VAL A 157 14.71 19.66 -37.84
C VAL A 157 16.18 19.90 -37.46
N PRO A 158 16.49 20.94 -36.66
CA PRO A 158 17.86 21.19 -36.21
C PRO A 158 18.40 20.04 -35.38
N VAL A 159 19.69 19.74 -35.55
CA VAL A 159 20.42 18.72 -34.79
C VAL A 159 21.38 19.32 -33.75
N ASP A 160 21.69 20.62 -33.87
CA ASP A 160 22.52 21.34 -32.90
C ASP A 160 21.67 21.90 -31.74
N GLY A 161 22.24 21.92 -30.53
CA GLY A 161 21.52 22.34 -29.32
C GLY A 161 20.93 23.75 -29.40
N ALA A 162 21.61 24.70 -30.03
CA ALA A 162 21.11 26.08 -30.16
C ALA A 162 19.93 26.19 -31.14
N GLY A 163 19.95 25.40 -32.22
CA GLY A 163 18.85 25.27 -33.16
C GLY A 163 17.63 24.59 -32.51
N ILE A 164 17.86 23.49 -31.80
CA ILE A 164 16.85 22.76 -31.01
C ILE A 164 16.18 23.70 -30.01
N GLU A 165 16.97 24.44 -29.22
CA GLU A 165 16.43 25.37 -28.24
C GLU A 165 15.59 26.49 -28.89
N ARG A 166 16.06 27.05 -30.00
CA ARG A 166 15.32 28.08 -30.74
C ARG A 166 13.98 27.55 -31.25
N LEU A 167 13.97 26.32 -31.77
CA LEU A 167 12.75 25.66 -32.23
C LEU A 167 11.77 25.43 -31.07
N GLY A 168 12.24 24.92 -29.93
CA GLY A 168 11.43 24.75 -28.72
C GLY A 168 10.79 26.07 -28.26
N ARG A 169 11.58 27.15 -28.15
CA ARG A 169 11.07 28.49 -27.80
C ARG A 169 10.06 29.02 -28.81
N GLN A 170 10.27 28.78 -30.10
CA GLN A 170 9.34 29.18 -31.15
C GLN A 170 7.99 28.47 -31.05
N LEU A 171 7.99 27.20 -30.66
CA LEU A 171 6.79 26.37 -30.55
C LEU A 171 6.09 26.50 -29.19
N ALA A 172 6.80 26.93 -28.15
CA ALA A 172 6.25 27.11 -26.80
C ALA A 172 4.96 27.95 -26.75
N ARG A 173 4.85 28.98 -27.61
CA ARG A 173 3.67 29.85 -27.68
C ARG A 173 2.38 29.18 -28.18
N PHE A 174 2.49 28.00 -28.79
CA PHE A 174 1.35 27.23 -29.30
C PHE A 174 0.95 26.09 -28.34
N LEU A 175 1.80 25.78 -27.36
CA LEU A 175 1.51 24.77 -26.36
C LEU A 175 0.42 25.25 -25.40
N PRO A 176 -0.31 24.32 -24.75
CA PRO A 176 -1.18 24.67 -23.64
C PRO A 176 -0.38 25.46 -22.58
N PRO A 177 -0.96 26.51 -21.97
CA PRO A 177 -0.25 27.30 -20.97
C PRO A 177 0.14 26.41 -19.77
N GLU A 178 1.43 26.34 -19.47
CA GLU A 178 1.98 25.70 -18.27
C GLU A 178 2.29 26.75 -17.20
N GLN A 179 2.28 26.35 -15.91
CA GLN A 179 2.41 27.29 -14.79
C GLN A 179 3.83 27.78 -14.55
N GLU A 180 4.86 27.06 -15.01
CA GLU A 180 6.27 27.40 -14.82
C GLU A 180 7.07 27.08 -16.09
N ASP A 181 7.88 28.04 -16.57
CA ASP A 181 8.93 27.80 -17.57
C ASP A 181 10.20 27.40 -16.83
N ASP A 182 10.45 26.09 -16.71
CA ASP A 182 11.62 25.52 -16.03
C ASP A 182 12.87 25.44 -16.94
N GLY A 183 12.84 26.14 -18.09
CA GLY A 183 13.91 26.08 -19.08
C GLY A 183 13.85 24.83 -19.96
N TRP A 184 12.72 24.13 -20.04
CA TRP A 184 12.56 22.97 -20.94
C TRP A 184 12.97 23.22 -22.41
N PRO A 185 12.86 24.41 -23.02
CA PRO A 185 13.25 24.56 -24.43
C PRO A 185 14.69 24.14 -24.71
N SER A 186 15.60 24.30 -23.75
CA SER A 186 17.01 23.91 -23.89
C SER A 186 17.28 22.42 -23.63
N SER A 187 16.27 21.60 -23.34
CA SER A 187 16.43 20.17 -23.05
C SER A 187 15.87 19.24 -24.12
N GLY A 188 15.83 19.70 -25.37
CA GLY A 188 15.40 18.87 -26.49
C GLY A 188 16.41 17.78 -26.79
N VAL A 189 15.92 16.58 -27.05
CA VAL A 189 16.73 15.37 -27.29
C VAL A 189 16.46 14.84 -28.71
N PRO A 190 17.48 14.77 -29.58
CA PRO A 190 17.32 14.45 -31.01
C PRO A 190 17.26 12.94 -31.33
N VAL A 191 16.14 12.26 -31.08
CA VAL A 191 16.04 10.79 -31.04
C VAL A 191 16.53 10.02 -32.29
N ASP A 192 16.31 10.57 -33.50
CA ASP A 192 16.71 9.97 -34.78
C ASP A 192 16.90 11.11 -35.82
N ASP A 193 17.37 10.78 -37.03
CA ASP A 193 17.53 11.75 -38.14
C ASP A 193 16.22 12.46 -38.50
N GLY A 194 16.00 13.66 -37.93
CA GLY A 194 14.85 14.51 -38.19
C GLY A 194 13.74 14.44 -37.15
N LEU A 195 14.03 13.99 -35.93
CA LEU A 195 13.10 13.93 -34.81
C LEU A 195 13.72 14.52 -33.53
N VAL A 196 12.97 15.39 -32.84
CA VAL A 196 13.38 15.93 -31.53
C VAL A 196 12.23 15.86 -30.54
N VAL A 197 12.56 15.53 -29.29
CA VAL A 197 11.61 15.37 -28.18
C VAL A 197 11.98 16.30 -27.02
N TRP A 198 10.97 16.96 -26.47
CA TRP A 198 11.06 17.70 -25.20
C TRP A 198 10.01 17.19 -24.23
N GLU A 199 10.30 17.20 -22.95
CA GLU A 199 9.27 17.15 -21.90
C GLU A 199 9.01 18.58 -21.42
N THR A 200 7.76 19.02 -21.49
CA THR A 200 7.38 20.41 -21.19
C THR A 200 6.88 20.58 -19.76
N THR A 201 6.43 19.48 -19.15
CA THR A 201 5.99 19.43 -17.76
C THR A 201 7.18 19.59 -16.82
N PRO A 202 7.04 20.32 -15.69
CA PRO A 202 8.10 20.45 -14.70
C PRO A 202 8.66 19.09 -14.29
N ARG A 203 10.00 19.00 -14.21
CA ARG A 203 10.76 17.77 -13.93
C ARG A 203 10.64 17.25 -12.49
N GLN A 204 9.44 17.23 -11.93
CA GLN A 204 9.18 16.69 -10.61
C GLN A 204 9.13 15.17 -10.63
N ASP A 205 9.91 14.53 -9.77
CA ASP A 205 9.88 13.08 -9.61
C ASP A 205 8.55 12.60 -9.04
N GLY A 206 8.03 11.52 -9.61
CA GLY A 206 6.74 10.96 -9.20
C GLY A 206 5.52 11.65 -9.81
N ARG A 207 5.71 12.57 -10.78
CA ARG A 207 4.61 13.13 -11.59
C ARG A 207 3.73 12.03 -12.22
N VAL A 208 2.42 12.23 -12.19
CA VAL A 208 1.42 11.30 -12.76
C VAL A 208 1.20 11.59 -14.24
N ARG A 209 1.07 12.86 -14.60
CA ARG A 209 0.87 13.32 -15.97
C ARG A 209 2.15 13.99 -16.48
N ARG A 210 2.55 13.64 -17.70
CA ARG A 210 3.71 14.18 -18.41
C ARG A 210 3.25 14.69 -19.77
N ARG A 211 3.73 15.86 -20.18
CA ARG A 211 3.51 16.42 -21.50
C ARG A 211 4.81 16.47 -22.27
N PHE A 212 4.77 16.05 -23.53
CA PHE A 212 5.89 16.06 -24.44
C PHE A 212 5.58 16.90 -25.66
N LEU A 213 6.55 17.67 -26.12
CA LEU A 213 6.55 18.23 -27.48
C LEU A 213 7.42 17.32 -28.34
N ILE A 214 6.89 16.88 -29.48
CA ILE A 214 7.60 16.00 -30.40
C ILE A 214 7.53 16.61 -31.79
N VAL A 215 8.68 16.88 -32.38
CA VAL A 215 8.76 17.52 -33.70
C VAL A 215 9.48 16.60 -34.67
N GLY A 216 8.81 16.24 -35.76
CA GLY A 216 9.39 15.46 -36.84
C GLY A 216 9.34 16.17 -38.20
N GLU A 217 10.17 15.75 -39.13
CA GLU A 217 10.15 16.22 -40.52
C GLU A 217 9.01 15.57 -41.33
N GLU A 218 8.47 16.29 -42.30
CA GLU A 218 7.42 15.78 -43.22
C GLU A 218 7.86 14.49 -43.93
N ARG A 219 9.12 14.40 -44.36
CA ARG A 219 9.68 13.18 -44.98
C ARG A 219 9.73 11.97 -44.05
N ALA A 220 9.69 12.19 -42.73
CA ALA A 220 9.80 11.17 -41.70
C ALA A 220 8.46 10.88 -41.01
N GLN A 221 7.34 11.44 -41.51
CA GLN A 221 6.02 11.32 -40.89
C GLN A 221 5.58 9.86 -40.65
N GLY A 222 5.88 8.94 -41.57
CA GLY A 222 5.57 7.51 -41.40
C GLY A 222 6.31 6.89 -40.21
N SER A 223 7.61 7.15 -40.10
CA SER A 223 8.44 6.69 -38.97
C SER A 223 7.98 7.34 -37.65
N LEU A 224 7.62 8.62 -37.68
CA LEU A 224 7.07 9.33 -36.53
C LEU A 224 5.77 8.67 -36.04
N SER A 225 4.82 8.40 -36.95
CA SER A 225 3.58 7.70 -36.60
C SER A 225 3.85 6.30 -36.04
N ALA A 226 4.75 5.52 -36.66
CA ALA A 226 5.11 4.19 -36.18
C ALA A 226 5.70 4.21 -34.76
N TRP A 227 6.44 5.27 -34.43
CA TRP A 227 7.08 5.43 -33.14
C TRP A 227 6.13 5.90 -32.03
N LEU A 228 5.18 6.78 -32.35
CA LEU A 228 4.26 7.43 -31.41
C LEU A 228 2.90 6.74 -31.29
N TRP A 229 2.36 6.23 -32.38
CA TRP A 229 0.95 5.82 -32.48
C TRP A 229 0.77 4.40 -33.01
N SER A 230 1.14 4.18 -34.27
CA SER A 230 0.94 2.92 -34.99
C SER A 230 1.71 2.93 -36.31
N ASP A 231 2.23 1.75 -36.68
CA ASP A 231 2.79 1.41 -37.99
C ASP A 231 1.74 0.83 -38.95
N GLY A 232 0.45 0.98 -38.62
CA GLY A 232 -0.68 0.28 -39.24
C GLY A 232 -1.13 -0.95 -38.44
N GLY A 233 -0.34 -1.39 -37.46
CA GLY A 233 -0.68 -2.47 -36.54
C GLY A 233 -1.43 -2.00 -35.29
N VAL A 234 -1.84 -2.99 -34.48
CA VAL A 234 -2.56 -2.78 -33.21
C VAL A 234 -1.65 -2.88 -31.99
N TRP A 235 -0.36 -3.11 -32.18
CA TRP A 235 0.60 -3.30 -31.09
C TRP A 235 0.98 -1.97 -30.43
N LEU A 236 1.49 -2.06 -29.20
CA LEU A 236 1.93 -0.90 -28.44
C LEU A 236 3.16 -0.27 -29.13
N PRO A 237 3.11 1.03 -29.51
CA PRO A 237 4.20 1.66 -30.23
C PRO A 237 5.44 1.84 -29.32
N PRO A 238 6.65 1.96 -29.90
CA PRO A 238 7.90 2.01 -29.14
C PRO A 238 7.93 3.07 -28.04
N LEU A 239 7.54 4.32 -28.33
CA LEU A 239 7.56 5.37 -27.31
C LEU A 239 6.54 5.12 -26.20
N ALA A 240 5.33 4.65 -26.53
CA ALA A 240 4.33 4.30 -25.51
C ALA A 240 4.83 3.17 -24.59
N ARG A 241 5.55 2.19 -25.13
CA ARG A 241 6.19 1.13 -24.33
C ARG A 241 7.26 1.68 -23.40
N TYR A 242 8.08 2.63 -23.87
CA TYR A 242 9.04 3.33 -23.00
C TYR A 242 8.30 4.04 -21.86
N LEU A 243 7.31 4.86 -22.19
CA LEU A 243 6.56 5.70 -21.25
C LEU A 243 5.76 4.86 -20.24
N LEU A 244 5.28 3.68 -20.62
CA LEU A 244 4.65 2.72 -19.71
C LEU A 244 5.61 2.31 -18.59
N HIS A 245 6.84 1.96 -18.94
CA HIS A 245 7.85 1.54 -17.96
C HIS A 245 8.35 2.71 -17.10
N ALA A 246 8.50 3.90 -17.69
CA ALA A 246 8.77 5.11 -16.92
C ALA A 246 7.62 5.40 -15.92
N ALA A 247 6.36 5.32 -16.35
CA ALA A 247 5.20 5.51 -15.49
C ALA A 247 5.16 4.51 -14.32
N LYS A 248 5.55 3.25 -14.55
CA LYS A 248 5.71 2.24 -13.50
C LYS A 248 6.72 2.67 -12.44
N ILE A 249 7.89 3.18 -12.84
CA ILE A 249 8.93 3.63 -11.92
C ILE A 249 8.44 4.82 -11.09
N HIS A 250 7.80 5.80 -11.73
CA HIS A 250 7.21 6.95 -11.05
C HIS A 250 6.10 6.53 -10.07
N TYR A 251 5.28 5.54 -10.43
CA TYR A 251 4.28 4.98 -9.53
C TYR A 251 4.91 4.31 -8.31
N GLN A 252 5.92 3.45 -8.51
CA GLN A 252 6.63 2.80 -7.40
C GLN A 252 7.27 3.84 -6.47
N LEU A 253 7.84 4.91 -7.02
CA LEU A 253 8.39 6.02 -6.23
C LEU A 253 7.32 6.72 -5.40
N ARG A 254 6.13 6.96 -5.96
CA ARG A 254 5.00 7.54 -5.19
C ARG A 254 4.57 6.63 -4.04
N VAL A 255 4.48 5.33 -4.29
CA VAL A 255 4.14 4.33 -3.24
C VAL A 255 5.20 4.36 -2.15
N TRP A 256 6.48 4.28 -2.51
CA TRP A 256 7.60 4.32 -1.57
C TRP A 256 7.66 5.63 -0.76
N ARG A 257 7.47 6.79 -1.40
CA ARG A 257 7.43 8.09 -0.70
C ARG A 257 6.27 8.18 0.27
N ARG A 258 5.06 7.75 -0.14
CA ARG A 258 3.88 7.73 0.72
C ARG A 258 4.11 6.85 1.95
N ASP A 259 4.74 5.71 1.76
CA ASP A 259 4.99 4.75 2.84
C ASP A 259 6.17 5.20 3.73
N ARG A 260 6.95 6.22 3.32
CA ARG A 260 8.08 6.81 4.08
C ARG A 260 7.78 8.11 4.80
N ASP A 261 6.90 8.97 4.29
CA ASP A 261 6.66 10.30 4.84
C ASP A 261 5.92 10.20 6.19
N PRO A 262 6.60 10.44 7.34
CA PRO A 262 6.01 10.28 8.66
C PRO A 262 5.41 11.59 9.20
N HIS A 263 5.42 12.70 8.44
CA HIS A 263 4.98 14.02 8.91
C HIS A 263 3.46 14.19 9.11
N GLY A 264 2.71 13.08 9.24
CA GLY A 264 1.37 13.05 9.81
C GLY A 264 1.23 12.27 11.12
N GLN A 265 2.12 11.30 11.44
CA GLN A 265 1.91 10.42 12.61
C GLN A 265 3.12 9.52 12.93
N ALA A 266 4.23 10.12 13.35
CA ALA A 266 5.37 9.37 13.90
C ALA A 266 5.73 9.89 15.30
N ASP A 267 4.98 9.46 16.31
CA ASP A 267 5.28 9.75 17.72
C ASP A 267 5.31 8.50 18.62
N GLY A 268 5.33 7.28 18.05
CA GLY A 268 5.33 6.03 18.84
C GLY A 268 6.52 5.11 18.58
N ALA A 269 6.66 4.64 17.34
CA ALA A 269 7.62 3.59 16.98
C ALA A 269 9.08 4.07 16.97
N THR A 270 9.32 5.33 16.57
CA THR A 270 10.66 5.92 16.55
C THR A 270 11.19 6.21 17.95
N ALA A 271 10.30 6.40 18.94
CA ALA A 271 10.68 6.59 20.34
C ALA A 271 11.15 5.27 20.98
N ALA A 272 10.52 4.13 20.66
CA ALA A 272 10.96 2.80 21.10
C ALA A 272 12.30 2.39 20.45
N ALA A 273 12.45 2.63 19.14
CA ALA A 273 13.71 2.44 18.43
C ALA A 273 14.83 3.39 18.92
N GLY A 274 14.47 4.62 19.32
CA GLY A 274 15.38 5.58 19.94
C GLY A 274 15.84 5.14 21.34
N GLU A 275 14.94 4.57 22.14
CA GLU A 275 15.22 4.01 23.45
C GLU A 275 16.12 2.76 23.34
N LEU A 276 15.86 1.89 22.33
CA LEU A 276 16.69 0.72 22.02
C LEU A 276 18.07 1.11 21.48
N ARG A 277 18.15 2.13 20.61
CA ARG A 277 19.42 2.68 20.09
C ARG A 277 20.26 3.34 21.19
N ARG A 278 19.62 3.86 22.25
CA ARG A 278 20.27 4.40 23.45
C ARG A 278 20.77 3.29 24.40
N VAL A 279 20.07 2.15 24.43
CA VAL A 279 20.50 0.93 25.16
C VAL A 279 21.64 0.20 24.41
N LEU A 280 21.62 0.22 23.08
CA LEU A 280 22.59 -0.48 22.22
C LEU A 280 23.75 0.40 21.73
N GLY A 281 23.69 1.72 21.93
CA GLY A 281 24.65 2.71 21.41
C GLY A 281 25.65 3.27 22.42
N ALA A 282 25.74 2.73 23.64
CA ALA A 282 26.82 3.09 24.55
C ALA A 282 28.15 2.53 23.99
N PRO A 283 29.21 3.36 23.82
CA PRO A 283 30.51 2.84 23.42
C PRO A 283 30.97 1.80 24.45
N GLU A 284 31.47 0.66 23.98
CA GLU A 284 32.14 -0.33 24.80
C GLU A 284 33.41 0.26 25.43
N THR A 285 33.27 1.03 26.51
CA THR A 285 34.40 1.33 27.40
C THR A 285 34.56 0.15 28.34
N ALA A 286 35.53 -0.71 27.99
CA ALA A 286 36.26 -1.64 28.82
C ALA A 286 35.62 -2.07 30.17
N GLY A 287 35.18 -3.33 30.24
CA GLY A 287 35.27 -4.10 31.49
C GLY A 287 33.98 -4.48 32.23
N GLY A 288 32.81 -4.49 31.58
CA GLY A 288 31.61 -5.04 32.21
C GLY A 288 30.61 -5.58 31.19
N ALA A 289 30.33 -6.88 31.25
CA ALA A 289 29.21 -7.47 30.53
C ALA A 289 27.92 -6.79 31.01
N ALA A 290 27.33 -5.93 30.18
CA ALA A 290 25.98 -5.43 30.43
C ALA A 290 25.04 -6.61 30.31
N SER A 291 24.68 -7.21 31.44
CA SER A 291 23.68 -8.27 31.50
C SER A 291 22.34 -7.67 31.10
N VAL A 292 21.89 -7.97 29.89
CA VAL A 292 20.47 -7.79 29.54
C VAL A 292 19.67 -8.64 30.52
N GLY A 293 18.86 -8.01 31.37
CA GLY A 293 17.98 -8.74 32.29
C GLY A 293 16.94 -9.55 31.52
N PRO A 294 16.24 -10.51 32.15
CA PRO A 294 15.15 -11.22 31.51
C PRO A 294 14.07 -10.23 31.05
N LEU A 295 13.85 -10.16 29.73
CA LEU A 295 12.79 -9.34 29.13
C LEU A 295 11.43 -9.85 29.58
N ALA A 296 10.48 -8.95 29.82
CA ALA A 296 9.09 -9.30 30.04
C ALA A 296 8.47 -9.90 28.76
N GLY A 297 7.43 -10.73 28.90
CA GLY A 297 6.76 -11.35 27.74
C GLY A 297 6.22 -10.34 26.72
N SER A 298 5.80 -9.16 27.16
CA SER A 298 5.36 -8.05 26.31
C SER A 298 6.50 -7.40 25.52
N GLU A 299 7.69 -7.29 26.11
CA GLU A 299 8.88 -6.74 25.44
C GLU A 299 9.38 -7.72 24.37
N LEU A 300 9.35 -9.02 24.65
CA LEU A 300 9.70 -10.05 23.69
C LEU A 300 8.71 -10.11 22.50
N ALA A 301 7.41 -9.90 22.77
CA ALA A 301 6.38 -9.82 21.74
C ALA A 301 6.56 -8.58 20.85
N ALA A 302 6.91 -7.43 21.44
CA ALA A 302 7.22 -6.21 20.69
C ALA A 302 8.42 -6.41 19.76
N VAL A 303 9.52 -6.99 20.26
CA VAL A 303 10.72 -7.30 19.46
C VAL A 303 10.39 -8.25 18.28
N ARG A 304 9.54 -9.26 18.50
CA ARG A 304 9.09 -10.16 17.42
C ARG A 304 8.18 -9.46 16.40
N SER A 305 7.33 -8.55 16.84
CA SER A 305 6.48 -7.74 15.95
C SER A 305 7.32 -6.83 15.08
N GLU A 306 8.35 -6.19 15.65
CA GLU A 306 9.32 -5.37 14.91
C GLU A 306 10.11 -6.19 13.90
N GLU A 307 10.58 -7.39 14.28
CA GLU A 307 11.24 -8.32 13.35
C GLU A 307 10.33 -8.66 12.16
N LEU A 308 9.08 -9.06 12.43
CA LEU A 308 8.13 -9.43 11.37
C LEU A 308 7.83 -8.24 10.45
N ALA A 309 7.62 -7.05 11.01
CA ALA A 309 7.38 -5.84 10.23
C ALA A 309 8.58 -5.48 9.33
N ALA A 310 9.81 -5.62 9.86
CA ALA A 310 11.03 -5.40 9.10
C ALA A 310 11.18 -6.42 7.95
N VAL A 311 10.91 -7.71 8.20
CA VAL A 311 10.98 -8.78 7.18
C VAL A 311 9.94 -8.58 6.07
N LEU A 312 8.70 -8.20 6.42
CA LEU A 312 7.65 -7.94 5.44
C LEU A 312 7.97 -6.70 4.59
N THR A 313 8.47 -5.64 5.22
CA THR A 313 8.86 -4.40 4.53
C THR A 313 10.06 -4.65 3.61
N SER A 314 11.09 -5.35 4.08
CA SER A 314 12.23 -5.83 3.26
C SER A 314 11.76 -6.60 2.03
N THR A 315 10.81 -7.53 2.20
CA THR A 315 10.27 -8.31 1.08
C THR A 315 9.54 -7.42 0.06
N ALA A 316 8.75 -6.45 0.51
CA ALA A 316 8.09 -5.48 -0.36
C ALA A 316 9.10 -4.59 -1.13
N LEU A 317 10.16 -4.11 -0.46
CA LEU A 317 11.22 -3.32 -1.09
C LEU A 317 11.99 -4.12 -2.14
N ARG A 318 12.29 -5.40 -1.89
CA ARG A 318 12.90 -6.28 -2.91
C ARG A 318 12.01 -6.47 -4.12
N GLN A 319 10.70 -6.67 -3.92
CA GLN A 319 9.74 -6.78 -5.03
C GLN A 319 9.65 -5.48 -5.82
N MET A 320 9.62 -4.34 -5.15
CA MET A 320 9.63 -3.03 -5.77
C MET A 320 10.92 -2.79 -6.57
N ARG A 321 12.09 -3.08 -5.99
CA ARG A 321 13.38 -2.97 -6.67
C ARG A 321 13.43 -3.83 -7.92
N ARG A 322 12.95 -5.08 -7.83
CA ARG A 322 12.86 -5.96 -8.99
C ARG A 322 11.98 -5.38 -10.10
N THR A 323 10.87 -4.74 -9.73
CA THR A 323 9.98 -4.07 -10.69
C THR A 323 10.68 -2.90 -11.39
N VAL A 324 11.42 -2.07 -10.62
CA VAL A 324 12.22 -0.96 -11.16
C VAL A 324 13.31 -1.49 -12.10
N GLU A 325 14.08 -2.49 -11.70
CA GLU A 325 15.12 -3.11 -12.53
C GLU A 325 14.58 -3.65 -13.86
N VAL A 326 13.44 -4.35 -13.83
CA VAL A 326 12.79 -4.88 -15.05
C VAL A 326 12.28 -3.75 -15.94
N ALA A 327 11.66 -2.72 -15.37
CA ALA A 327 11.21 -1.55 -16.11
C ALA A 327 12.39 -0.83 -16.79
N THR A 328 13.50 -0.61 -16.07
CA THR A 328 14.73 -0.04 -16.62
C THR A 328 15.31 -0.89 -17.76
N ALA A 329 15.38 -2.21 -17.58
CA ALA A 329 15.86 -3.12 -18.61
C ALA A 329 14.97 -3.08 -19.88
N ASN A 330 13.67 -2.87 -19.73
CA ASN A 330 12.76 -2.76 -20.87
C ASN A 330 12.85 -1.39 -21.56
N MET A 331 12.94 -0.29 -20.79
CA MET A 331 13.18 1.05 -21.35
C MET A 331 14.45 1.08 -22.19
N THR A 332 15.52 0.43 -21.73
CA THR A 332 16.80 0.42 -22.44
C THR A 332 16.82 -0.40 -23.73
N ARG A 333 15.82 -1.26 -23.95
CA ARG A 333 15.67 -2.09 -25.17
C ARG A 333 14.77 -1.48 -26.23
N VAL A 334 14.11 -0.34 -25.95
CA VAL A 334 13.22 0.30 -26.91
C VAL A 334 14.03 0.81 -28.12
N PRO A 335 13.69 0.40 -29.36
CA PRO A 335 14.37 0.87 -30.57
C PRO A 335 14.25 2.39 -30.77
N GLY A 336 15.23 3.00 -31.43
CA GLY A 336 15.29 4.46 -31.65
C GLY A 336 15.88 5.26 -30.48
N LEU A 337 15.94 4.69 -29.26
CA LEU A 337 16.48 5.36 -28.06
C LEU A 337 17.89 4.85 -27.68
N GLY A 338 18.63 4.30 -28.65
CA GLY A 338 19.86 3.53 -28.44
C GLY A 338 21.18 4.31 -28.58
N ALA A 339 21.24 5.33 -29.45
CA ALA A 339 22.45 6.13 -29.71
C ALA A 339 22.52 7.43 -28.85
N GLU A 340 21.38 7.88 -28.36
CA GLU A 340 21.09 9.17 -27.71
C GLU A 340 21.52 9.28 -26.24
N ARG A 341 22.25 8.29 -25.74
CA ARG A 341 22.69 8.21 -24.32
C ARG A 341 24.03 8.91 -24.08
N ALA A 342 24.60 9.56 -25.09
CA ALA A 342 25.96 10.09 -25.05
C ALA A 342 26.08 11.40 -24.26
N ASP A 343 25.04 12.24 -24.23
CA ASP A 343 25.14 13.58 -23.64
C ASP A 343 24.45 13.71 -22.27
N GLY A 344 23.82 12.63 -21.76
CA GLY A 344 23.35 12.52 -20.38
C GLY A 344 22.28 13.52 -19.93
N HIS A 345 21.52 14.14 -20.84
CA HIS A 345 20.50 15.15 -20.52
C HIS A 345 19.15 14.87 -21.20
N GLY A 346 18.08 15.42 -20.62
CA GLY A 346 16.71 15.35 -21.16
C GLY A 346 15.89 14.18 -20.59
N PRO A 347 14.62 14.05 -21.00
CA PRO A 347 13.63 13.24 -20.28
C PRO A 347 14.00 11.76 -20.18
N PHE A 348 14.67 11.21 -21.20
CA PHE A 348 15.08 9.81 -21.19
C PHE A 348 16.26 9.54 -20.27
N ALA A 349 17.21 10.49 -20.19
CA ALA A 349 18.34 10.41 -19.27
C ALA A 349 17.87 10.61 -17.83
N ASP A 350 16.95 11.56 -17.60
CA ASP A 350 16.34 11.84 -16.31
C ASP A 350 15.62 10.60 -15.76
N ASP A 351 14.81 9.93 -16.59
CA ASP A 351 14.09 8.71 -16.20
C ASP A 351 15.06 7.55 -15.83
N LEU A 352 16.16 7.40 -16.59
CA LEU A 352 17.19 6.38 -16.29
C LEU A 352 18.01 6.70 -15.04
N ALA A 353 18.34 7.98 -14.82
CA ALA A 353 19.02 8.44 -13.62
C ALA A 353 18.14 8.24 -12.38
N LEU A 354 16.86 8.61 -12.47
CA LEU A 354 15.88 8.36 -11.42
C LEU A 354 15.77 6.85 -11.10
N ALA A 355 15.68 6.02 -12.13
CA ALA A 355 15.57 4.58 -11.95
C ALA A 355 16.81 3.97 -11.29
N GLY A 356 18.00 4.43 -11.67
CA GLY A 356 19.28 4.03 -11.07
C GLY A 356 19.34 4.40 -9.59
N TRP A 357 19.15 5.68 -9.27
CA TRP A 357 19.11 6.17 -7.90
C TRP A 357 18.06 5.43 -7.06
N PHE A 358 16.86 5.25 -7.61
CA PHE A 358 15.77 4.63 -6.85
C PHE A 358 16.02 3.15 -6.57
N ALA A 359 16.60 2.41 -7.51
CA ALA A 359 17.00 1.02 -7.27
C ALA A 359 18.09 0.91 -6.18
N GLU A 360 19.05 1.83 -6.15
CA GLU A 360 20.07 1.92 -5.10
C GLU A 360 19.42 2.23 -3.74
N GLN A 361 18.54 3.24 -3.66
CA GLN A 361 17.83 3.56 -2.42
C GLN A 361 17.03 2.37 -1.88
N LEU A 362 16.28 1.67 -2.73
CA LEU A 362 15.53 0.48 -2.33
C LEU A 362 16.44 -0.65 -1.81
N ALA A 363 17.65 -0.77 -2.36
CA ALA A 363 18.65 -1.74 -1.89
C ALA A 363 19.23 -1.35 -0.53
N ASP A 364 19.55 -0.08 -0.33
CA ASP A 364 20.05 0.45 0.95
C ASP A 364 19.00 0.26 2.06
N ASP A 365 17.73 0.55 1.75
CA ASP A 365 16.62 0.37 2.69
C ASP A 365 16.39 -1.09 3.09
N ASP A 366 16.43 -1.99 2.12
CA ASP A 366 16.35 -3.44 2.36
C ASP A 366 17.50 -3.91 3.24
N ALA A 367 18.73 -3.40 3.01
CA ALA A 367 19.90 -3.73 3.80
C ALA A 367 19.76 -3.26 5.26
N TYR A 368 19.31 -2.02 5.49
CA TYR A 368 19.06 -1.51 6.84
C TYR A 368 18.00 -2.33 7.58
N LEU A 369 16.86 -2.61 6.93
CA LEU A 369 15.79 -3.40 7.54
C LEU A 369 16.20 -4.85 7.81
N THR A 370 17.05 -5.44 6.96
CA THR A 370 17.60 -6.78 7.20
C THR A 370 18.48 -6.80 8.45
N VAL A 371 19.35 -5.79 8.62
CA VAL A 371 20.18 -5.65 9.83
C VAL A 371 19.32 -5.46 11.07
N ASP A 372 18.27 -4.63 11.00
CA ASP A 372 17.37 -4.40 12.12
C ASP A 372 16.56 -5.66 12.47
N ALA A 373 16.07 -6.41 11.48
CA ALA A 373 15.42 -7.70 11.68
C ALA A 373 16.35 -8.73 12.34
N GLU A 374 17.61 -8.83 11.90
CA GLU A 374 18.60 -9.72 12.51
C GLU A 374 18.92 -9.34 13.96
N ARG A 375 19.00 -8.05 14.26
CA ARG A 375 19.19 -7.57 15.64
C ARG A 375 17.99 -7.90 16.51
N ALA A 376 16.77 -7.63 16.04
CA ALA A 376 15.54 -7.96 16.75
C ALA A 376 15.46 -9.46 17.04
N ARG A 377 15.76 -10.31 16.05
CA ARG A 377 15.83 -11.77 16.23
C ARG A 377 16.78 -12.19 17.34
N ARG A 378 18.03 -11.69 17.31
CA ARG A 378 19.05 -12.01 18.32
C ARG A 378 18.62 -11.57 19.72
N VAL A 379 18.03 -10.38 19.85
CA VAL A 379 17.49 -9.90 21.14
C VAL A 379 16.36 -10.80 21.63
N GLY A 380 15.46 -11.23 20.75
CA GLY A 380 14.41 -12.19 21.06
C GLY A 380 14.95 -13.55 21.51
N GLU A 381 15.96 -14.09 20.82
CA GLU A 381 16.62 -15.36 21.18
C GLU A 381 17.30 -15.30 22.55
N ILE A 382 18.05 -14.22 22.83
CA ILE A 382 18.70 -14.00 24.13
C ILE A 382 17.65 -13.86 25.24
N GLY A 383 16.60 -13.08 25.00
CA GLY A 383 15.49 -12.90 25.95
C GLY A 383 14.80 -14.23 26.32
N LEU A 384 14.56 -15.10 25.32
CA LEU A 384 13.99 -16.44 25.54
C LEU A 384 14.95 -17.35 26.31
N GLY A 385 16.24 -17.32 25.99
CA GLY A 385 17.26 -18.11 26.70
C GLY A 385 17.36 -17.74 28.18
N LEU A 386 17.25 -16.45 28.50
CA LEU A 386 17.24 -15.95 29.88
C LEU A 386 15.95 -16.30 30.64
N GLN A 387 14.80 -16.30 29.97
CA GLN A 387 13.53 -16.77 30.57
C GLN A 387 13.55 -18.28 30.84
N ALA A 388 14.12 -19.09 29.94
CA ALA A 388 14.21 -20.54 30.10
C ALA A 388 15.20 -20.96 31.22
N GLY A 389 16.21 -20.12 31.51
CA GLY A 389 17.16 -20.33 32.62
C GLY A 389 16.60 -19.96 34.00
N ALA A 390 15.50 -19.22 34.07
CA ALA A 390 14.83 -18.83 35.32
C ALA A 390 13.82 -19.90 35.77
N GLY A 391 14.31 -21.06 36.24
CA GLY A 391 13.48 -22.03 36.97
C GLY A 391 12.99 -21.47 38.32
N PRO A 392 11.88 -21.99 38.89
CA PRO A 392 11.33 -21.46 40.14
C PRO A 392 12.33 -21.63 41.30
N PRO A 393 12.42 -20.69 42.25
CA PRO A 393 13.32 -20.83 43.38
C PRO A 393 12.86 -22.01 44.24
N THR A 394 13.67 -23.06 44.30
CA THR A 394 13.56 -24.08 45.34
C THR A 394 13.93 -23.43 46.67
N ALA A 395 12.92 -23.09 47.47
CA ALA A 395 13.11 -22.62 48.83
C ALA A 395 13.71 -23.74 49.70
N PRO A 396 14.83 -23.54 50.40
CA PRO A 396 15.23 -24.43 51.48
C PRO A 396 14.36 -24.12 52.70
N VAL A 397 13.63 -25.11 53.19
CA VAL A 397 12.97 -25.07 54.49
C VAL A 397 14.05 -25.20 55.56
N VAL A 398 14.27 -24.17 56.37
CA VAL A 398 15.04 -24.27 57.62
C VAL A 398 14.10 -23.99 58.78
N ALA A 399 13.88 -25.03 59.59
CA ALA A 399 13.22 -24.93 60.89
C ALA A 399 14.27 -24.84 62.02
N ALA A 400 13.88 -24.08 63.04
CA ALA A 400 14.30 -24.15 64.44
C ALA A 400 15.61 -23.44 64.91
N SER A 401 15.39 -22.31 65.60
CA SER A 401 15.86 -21.91 66.95
C SER A 401 17.35 -22.02 67.34
N VAL A 402 17.94 -20.95 67.87
CA VAL A 402 18.11 -20.61 69.32
C VAL A 402 18.75 -19.20 69.43
N SER A 403 18.36 -18.43 70.47
CA SER A 403 18.82 -17.07 70.90
C SER A 403 20.20 -17.09 71.61
N PRO A 404 20.65 -16.02 72.33
CA PRO A 404 20.87 -14.60 71.99
C PRO A 404 22.28 -14.09 72.43
N ALA A 405 22.60 -12.82 72.15
CA ALA A 405 23.54 -11.88 72.85
C ALA A 405 24.37 -11.08 71.83
N ALA A 406 24.85 -9.85 72.02
CA ALA A 406 24.61 -8.73 72.93
C ALA A 406 25.53 -7.58 72.42
N ALA A 407 25.15 -6.33 72.72
CA ALA A 407 26.01 -5.12 72.85
C ALA A 407 26.82 -4.66 71.61
N THR A 408 26.72 -3.42 71.15
CA THR A 408 27.34 -2.22 71.76
C THR A 408 26.93 -0.99 70.91
N GLY A 409 26.49 0.13 71.50
CA GLY A 409 27.34 1.29 71.82
C GLY A 409 27.37 2.29 70.64
N ALA A 410 26.43 3.22 70.48
CA ALA A 410 26.26 4.51 71.17
C ALA A 410 27.32 5.60 70.85
N ALA A 411 26.82 6.68 70.23
CA ALA A 411 27.25 8.09 70.29
C ALA A 411 28.63 8.47 69.69
N GLY A 412 28.82 9.59 68.99
CA GLY A 412 27.99 10.79 68.80
C GLY A 412 28.87 12.03 68.90
N SER A 413 28.79 12.95 67.93
CA SER A 413 29.15 14.39 68.02
C SER A 413 28.78 15.02 66.65
N GLY A 414 27.88 16.00 66.50
CA GLY A 414 27.91 17.36 67.06
C GLY A 414 28.79 18.24 66.15
N ALA A 415 28.38 19.35 65.54
CA ALA A 415 27.21 20.20 65.71
C ALA A 415 27.07 21.23 64.55
N LEU A 416 25.81 21.65 64.30
CA LEU A 416 25.33 23.02 64.02
C LEU A 416 25.84 23.83 62.79
N GLY A 417 24.88 24.21 61.93
CA GLY A 417 24.93 25.40 61.07
C GLY A 417 23.63 25.59 60.27
N ARG A 418 22.87 26.66 60.56
CA ARG A 418 21.51 26.97 60.07
C ARG A 418 21.52 27.58 58.66
N HIS A 419 20.48 27.35 57.85
CA HIS A 419 19.48 28.35 57.40
C HIS A 419 18.67 27.92 56.16
N ALA A 420 17.35 28.18 56.23
CA ALA A 420 16.36 28.50 55.18
C ALA A 420 16.09 27.45 54.07
N ASP A 421 14.93 26.80 54.04
CA ASP A 421 13.61 27.27 53.53
C ASP A 421 13.51 27.20 52.00
N ALA A 422 12.77 26.19 51.51
CA ALA A 422 11.85 26.20 50.36
C ALA A 422 11.69 24.79 49.76
N GLY A 423 10.44 24.40 49.48
CA GLY A 423 10.12 23.49 48.38
C GLY A 423 9.99 22.01 48.72
N ARG A 424 8.79 21.64 49.15
CA ARG A 424 8.29 20.27 49.29
C ARG A 424 7.94 19.73 47.89
N GLU A 425 8.81 18.91 47.28
CA GLU A 425 8.45 18.14 46.08
C GLU A 425 7.98 16.74 46.44
N ALA A 426 6.78 16.43 45.94
CA ALA A 426 6.07 15.18 46.09
C ALA A 426 6.74 14.06 45.26
N GLY A 427 6.59 12.83 45.74
CA GLY A 427 7.14 11.63 45.13
C GLY A 427 6.65 11.35 43.70
N PRO A 428 7.29 10.41 43.00
CA PRO A 428 7.06 10.17 41.58
C PRO A 428 5.64 9.65 41.34
N ALA A 429 4.86 10.44 40.59
CA ALA A 429 3.55 10.08 40.10
C ALA A 429 3.63 8.88 39.14
N THR A 430 2.73 7.93 39.35
CA THR A 430 2.29 6.90 38.42
C THR A 430 2.06 7.50 37.03
N ARG A 431 2.87 7.08 36.04
CA ARG A 431 2.71 7.49 34.64
C ARG A 431 1.45 6.84 34.06
N GLY A 432 0.38 7.63 33.91
CA GLY A 432 -0.78 7.28 33.10
C GLY A 432 -0.41 7.27 31.61
N GLY A 433 -0.90 6.28 30.87
CA GLY A 433 -0.79 6.21 29.42
C GLY A 433 -1.49 7.38 28.72
N PRO A 434 -1.29 7.56 27.40
CA PRO A 434 -1.89 8.65 26.64
C PRO A 434 -3.41 8.62 26.80
N ALA A 435 -4.01 9.78 27.08
CA ALA A 435 -5.45 9.91 27.26
C ALA A 435 -6.17 9.52 25.96
N THR A 436 -6.78 8.34 25.95
CA THR A 436 -7.65 7.89 24.87
C THR A 436 -8.89 8.78 24.82
N HIS A 437 -9.30 9.19 23.62
CA HIS A 437 -10.54 9.96 23.47
C HIS A 437 -11.69 9.17 24.12
N PRO A 438 -12.55 9.77 24.97
CA PRO A 438 -13.54 9.04 25.79
C PRO A 438 -14.48 8.13 25.01
N GLU A 439 -14.65 8.43 23.71
CA GLU A 439 -15.46 7.64 22.79
C GLU A 439 -14.75 6.41 22.23
N VAL A 440 -13.44 6.43 22.02
CA VAL A 440 -12.67 5.29 21.50
C VAL A 440 -12.49 4.24 22.59
N ALA A 441 -12.29 4.69 23.85
CA ALA A 441 -12.19 3.82 25.02
C ALA A 441 -13.42 2.90 25.21
N ARG A 442 -14.58 3.26 24.64
CA ARG A 442 -15.81 2.45 24.69
C ARG A 442 -15.99 1.52 23.50
N ARG A 443 -15.26 1.72 22.39
CA ARG A 443 -15.45 0.93 21.16
C ARG A 443 -14.67 -0.39 21.26
N VAL A 444 -15.30 -1.49 20.90
CA VAL A 444 -14.69 -2.84 20.90
C VAL A 444 -15.05 -3.55 19.61
N PHE A 445 -14.07 -4.07 18.88
CA PHE A 445 -14.36 -4.93 17.73
C PHE A 445 -14.74 -6.33 18.17
N VAL A 446 -15.73 -6.91 17.48
CA VAL A 446 -16.11 -8.30 17.68
C VAL A 446 -15.89 -9.06 16.37
N VAL A 447 -15.05 -10.08 16.44
CA VAL A 447 -14.76 -11.02 15.36
C VAL A 447 -15.55 -12.30 15.62
N HIS A 448 -16.37 -12.74 14.67
CA HIS A 448 -17.22 -13.92 14.84
C HIS A 448 -17.53 -14.61 13.50
N GLY A 449 -17.95 -15.87 13.56
CA GLY A 449 -18.40 -16.62 12.38
C GLY A 449 -19.90 -16.48 12.09
N ARG A 450 -20.54 -17.51 11.54
CA ARG A 450 -21.99 -17.51 11.22
C ARG A 450 -22.88 -17.84 12.43
N ASP A 451 -22.30 -18.08 13.60
CA ASP A 451 -23.06 -18.28 14.83
C ASP A 451 -23.62 -16.95 15.39
N HIS A 452 -24.70 -16.47 14.75
CA HIS A 452 -25.35 -15.22 15.15
C HIS A 452 -25.91 -15.26 16.57
N GLN A 453 -26.27 -16.45 17.09
CA GLN A 453 -26.76 -16.57 18.46
C GLN A 453 -25.67 -16.19 19.48
N VAL A 454 -24.45 -16.72 19.29
CA VAL A 454 -23.30 -16.40 20.17
C VAL A 454 -22.89 -14.93 20.03
N ARG A 455 -22.85 -14.43 18.80
CA ARG A 455 -22.59 -13.01 18.51
C ARG A 455 -23.58 -12.11 19.24
N ASP A 456 -24.89 -12.29 19.04
CA ASP A 456 -25.91 -11.39 19.56
C ASP A 456 -25.85 -11.33 21.09
N ARG A 457 -25.64 -12.47 21.77
CA ARG A 457 -25.44 -12.52 23.23
C ARG A 457 -24.19 -11.77 23.69
N MET A 458 -23.10 -11.83 22.92
CA MET A 458 -21.88 -11.07 23.23
C MET A 458 -22.06 -9.57 23.02
N PHE A 459 -22.76 -9.16 21.95
CA PHE A 459 -23.07 -7.75 21.70
C PHE A 459 -23.94 -7.16 22.82
N ASP A 460 -24.96 -7.89 23.25
CA ASP A 460 -25.82 -7.46 24.36
C ASP A 460 -25.06 -7.40 25.69
N PHE A 461 -24.10 -8.30 25.91
CA PHE A 461 -23.22 -8.25 27.06
C PHE A 461 -22.32 -7.00 27.05
N LEU A 462 -21.67 -6.72 25.93
CA LEU A 462 -20.78 -5.55 25.80
C LEU A 462 -21.55 -4.24 25.96
N ARG A 463 -22.76 -4.14 25.39
CA ARG A 463 -23.63 -2.97 25.57
C ARG A 463 -24.08 -2.77 27.02
N ALA A 464 -24.33 -3.85 27.76
CA ALA A 464 -24.67 -3.77 29.17
C ALA A 464 -23.51 -3.23 30.06
N LEU A 465 -22.28 -3.23 29.54
CA LEU A 465 -21.09 -2.64 30.16
C LEU A 465 -20.78 -1.22 29.66
N ASP A 466 -21.73 -0.56 28.97
CA ASP A 466 -21.55 0.73 28.29
C ASP A 466 -20.46 0.73 27.19
N LEU A 467 -20.17 -0.44 26.62
CA LEU A 467 -19.29 -0.58 25.47
C LEU A 467 -20.08 -0.55 24.16
N ARG A 468 -19.42 -0.11 23.09
CA ARG A 468 -19.95 -0.01 21.74
C ARG A 468 -19.33 -1.12 20.90
N PRO A 469 -19.92 -2.33 20.86
CA PRO A 469 -19.43 -3.40 20.03
C PRO A 469 -19.62 -3.05 18.55
N MET A 470 -18.57 -3.25 17.77
CA MET A 470 -18.53 -2.99 16.34
C MET A 470 -18.19 -4.28 15.61
N GLU A 471 -18.83 -4.50 14.47
CA GLU A 471 -18.47 -5.61 13.62
C GLU A 471 -17.09 -5.40 12.99
N TRP A 472 -16.36 -6.50 12.79
CA TRP A 472 -15.07 -6.49 12.11
C TRP A 472 -15.18 -6.31 10.59
N GLU A 473 -16.24 -6.84 9.95
CA GLU A 473 -16.45 -6.76 8.50
C GLU A 473 -16.64 -5.30 7.98
N PRO A 474 -17.36 -4.40 8.68
CA PRO A 474 -17.37 -2.98 8.34
C PRO A 474 -16.02 -2.28 8.49
N LEU A 475 -15.10 -2.77 9.34
CA LEU A 475 -13.72 -2.25 9.42
C LEU A 475 -12.95 -2.62 8.15
N VAL A 476 -13.05 -3.87 7.69
CA VAL A 476 -12.49 -4.33 6.40
C VAL A 476 -13.08 -3.52 5.24
N THR A 477 -14.39 -3.29 5.24
CA THR A 477 -15.08 -2.50 4.21
C THR A 477 -14.70 -1.01 4.24
N ALA A 478 -14.51 -0.44 5.44
CA ALA A 478 -14.12 0.96 5.63
C ALA A 478 -12.66 1.26 5.25
N THR A 479 -11.81 0.23 5.10
CA THR A 479 -10.48 0.40 4.46
C THR A 479 -10.57 0.71 2.96
N GLY A 480 -11.78 0.63 2.36
CA GLY A 480 -11.99 0.86 0.93
C GLY A 480 -11.39 -0.24 0.03
N SER A 481 -11.00 -1.37 0.62
CA SER A 481 -10.36 -2.50 -0.07
C SER A 481 -11.18 -3.78 0.09
N THR A 482 -11.35 -4.53 -1.01
CA THR A 482 -12.02 -5.85 -1.02
C THR A 482 -11.12 -6.99 -0.51
N ALA A 483 -9.82 -6.73 -0.33
CA ALA A 483 -8.84 -7.61 0.32
C ALA A 483 -7.72 -6.75 0.94
N PRO A 484 -7.93 -6.14 2.12
CA PRO A 484 -6.98 -5.21 2.70
C PRO A 484 -5.67 -5.90 3.09
N TYR A 485 -4.54 -5.22 2.90
CA TYR A 485 -3.29 -5.69 3.48
C TYR A 485 -3.39 -5.61 5.01
N LEU A 486 -2.80 -6.57 5.72
CA LEU A 486 -2.82 -6.62 7.19
C LEU A 486 -2.49 -5.26 7.84
N ARG A 487 -1.51 -4.54 7.29
CA ARG A 487 -1.10 -3.21 7.77
C ARG A 487 -2.22 -2.14 7.68
N ASP A 488 -3.10 -2.22 6.68
CA ASP A 488 -4.17 -1.22 6.45
C ASP A 488 -5.29 -1.41 7.49
N VAL A 489 -5.58 -2.68 7.81
CA VAL A 489 -6.49 -3.09 8.90
C VAL A 489 -5.90 -2.71 10.27
N VAL A 490 -4.60 -2.91 10.46
CA VAL A 490 -3.88 -2.58 11.70
C VAL A 490 -3.89 -1.07 11.96
N GLY A 491 -3.57 -0.25 10.95
CA GLY A 491 -3.55 1.21 11.08
C GLY A 491 -4.92 1.82 11.39
N TRP A 492 -5.97 1.33 10.72
CA TRP A 492 -7.34 1.78 10.97
C TRP A 492 -7.89 1.28 12.32
N GLY A 493 -7.61 0.02 12.65
CA GLY A 493 -8.07 -0.59 13.91
C GLY A 493 -7.58 0.17 15.15
N VAL A 494 -6.27 0.41 15.26
CA VAL A 494 -5.65 1.03 16.45
C VAL A 494 -6.25 2.39 16.81
N THR A 495 -6.78 3.14 15.83
CA THR A 495 -7.37 4.47 16.02
C THR A 495 -8.88 4.46 16.28
N HIS A 496 -9.58 3.35 16.03
CA HIS A 496 -11.05 3.30 16.02
C HIS A 496 -11.69 2.44 17.12
N ALA A 497 -10.95 1.54 17.77
CA ALA A 497 -11.43 0.81 18.93
C ALA A 497 -10.34 0.61 19.98
N GLN A 498 -10.77 0.40 21.23
CA GLN A 498 -9.89 0.18 22.36
C GLN A 498 -9.39 -1.27 22.43
N ALA A 499 -10.21 -2.23 22.04
CA ALA A 499 -9.93 -3.66 22.17
C ALA A 499 -10.63 -4.47 21.06
N ALA A 500 -10.21 -5.74 20.91
CA ALA A 500 -10.89 -6.73 20.07
C ALA A 500 -11.34 -7.92 20.92
N VAL A 501 -12.51 -8.48 20.59
CA VAL A 501 -13.06 -9.71 21.15
C VAL A 501 -13.25 -10.69 20.01
N VAL A 502 -12.60 -11.85 20.09
CA VAL A 502 -12.67 -12.88 19.05
C VAL A 502 -13.43 -14.09 19.56
N LEU A 503 -14.49 -14.48 18.86
CA LEU A 503 -15.37 -15.58 19.23
C LEU A 503 -15.01 -16.83 18.41
N LEU A 504 -14.44 -17.83 19.08
CA LEU A 504 -14.12 -19.13 18.49
C LEU A 504 -15.27 -20.11 18.75
N THR A 505 -16.14 -20.25 17.77
CA THR A 505 -17.33 -21.12 17.75
C THR A 505 -17.09 -22.39 16.91
N PRO A 506 -17.66 -23.56 17.28
CA PRO A 506 -17.46 -24.81 16.56
C PRO A 506 -18.38 -24.88 15.34
N GLU A 507 -17.95 -24.29 14.22
CA GLU A 507 -18.79 -24.14 13.03
C GLU A 507 -18.37 -25.05 11.88
N ASP A 508 -17.07 -25.16 11.60
CA ASP A 508 -16.57 -25.97 10.50
C ASP A 508 -16.12 -27.33 11.02
N GLN A 509 -16.52 -28.40 10.32
CA GLN A 509 -16.03 -29.74 10.57
C GLN A 509 -14.73 -29.98 9.80
N VAL A 510 -13.69 -30.44 10.51
CA VAL A 510 -12.35 -30.63 9.95
C VAL A 510 -11.74 -31.96 10.36
N SER A 511 -10.86 -32.48 9.50
CA SER A 511 -10.06 -33.67 9.78
C SER A 511 -8.69 -33.56 9.10
N LEU A 512 -7.63 -34.02 9.77
CA LEU A 512 -6.35 -34.21 9.12
C LEU A 512 -6.49 -35.29 8.04
N HIS A 513 -5.85 -35.05 6.88
CA HIS A 513 -5.80 -36.00 5.79
C HIS A 513 -5.28 -37.36 6.31
N PRO A 514 -5.94 -38.50 6.02
CA PRO A 514 -5.58 -39.79 6.60
C PRO A 514 -4.10 -40.16 6.45
N ASP A 515 -3.51 -39.90 5.28
CA ASP A 515 -2.11 -40.20 4.98
C ASP A 515 -1.10 -39.38 5.78
N LEU A 516 -1.54 -38.28 6.40
CA LEU A 516 -0.71 -37.43 7.25
C LEU A 516 -0.84 -37.76 8.74
N ARG A 517 -1.71 -38.71 9.12
CA ARG A 517 -1.89 -39.13 10.51
C ARG A 517 -0.75 -40.03 10.95
N LEU A 518 -0.15 -39.70 12.09
CA LEU A 518 0.86 -40.50 12.72
C LEU A 518 0.25 -41.39 13.82
N PRO A 519 0.80 -42.58 14.09
CA PRO A 519 0.33 -43.44 15.17
C PRO A 519 0.39 -42.80 16.57
N ALA A 520 1.22 -41.76 16.74
CA ALA A 520 1.40 -41.03 17.99
C ALA A 520 0.56 -39.74 18.08
N ASP A 521 -0.26 -39.44 17.08
CA ASP A 521 -1.10 -38.25 17.06
C ASP A 521 -2.17 -38.28 18.15
N THR A 522 -2.47 -37.12 18.71
CA THR A 522 -3.52 -36.99 19.73
C THR A 522 -4.89 -37.32 19.14
N SER A 523 -5.86 -37.66 20.00
CA SER A 523 -7.25 -37.88 19.54
C SER A 523 -7.83 -36.68 18.79
N ALA A 524 -7.37 -35.45 19.09
CA ALA A 524 -7.76 -34.22 18.41
C ALA A 524 -7.19 -34.09 16.99
N GLU A 525 -6.09 -34.78 16.67
CA GLU A 525 -5.49 -34.85 15.32
C GLU A 525 -6.03 -36.05 14.53
N ALA A 526 -6.33 -37.16 15.23
CA ALA A 526 -6.72 -38.42 14.61
C ALA A 526 -8.20 -38.51 14.20
N GLN A 527 -9.09 -37.73 14.83
CA GLN A 527 -10.54 -37.77 14.61
C GLN A 527 -11.08 -36.48 13.98
N PRO A 528 -12.21 -36.53 13.25
CA PRO A 528 -12.92 -35.33 12.87
C PRO A 528 -13.27 -34.46 14.08
N GLY A 529 -12.97 -33.18 14.00
CA GLY A 529 -13.26 -32.19 15.05
C GLY A 529 -14.02 -31.00 14.49
N LEU A 530 -14.52 -30.14 15.37
CA LEU A 530 -15.10 -28.85 14.99
C LEU A 530 -14.11 -27.74 15.24
N GLN A 531 -14.11 -26.70 14.42
CA GLN A 531 -13.28 -25.51 14.61
C GLN A 531 -14.02 -24.23 14.22
N ALA A 532 -13.44 -23.08 14.59
CA ALA A 532 -13.88 -21.80 14.04
C ALA A 532 -13.63 -21.75 12.54
N ARG A 533 -14.46 -20.98 11.82
CA ARG A 533 -14.32 -20.82 10.37
C ARG A 533 -12.92 -20.27 10.02
N PRO A 534 -12.30 -20.66 8.90
CA PRO A 534 -10.99 -20.17 8.48
C PRO A 534 -10.87 -18.64 8.48
N ASN A 535 -11.93 -17.93 8.08
CA ASN A 535 -11.95 -16.45 8.11
C ASN A 535 -11.74 -15.93 9.53
N VAL A 536 -12.43 -16.50 10.53
CA VAL A 536 -12.30 -16.11 11.94
C VAL A 536 -10.89 -16.39 12.46
N LEU A 537 -10.25 -17.48 12.02
CA LEU A 537 -8.87 -17.79 12.39
C LEU A 537 -7.86 -16.82 11.78
N LEU A 538 -8.07 -16.39 10.53
CA LEU A 538 -7.27 -15.35 9.88
C LEU A 538 -7.45 -14.01 10.61
N GLU A 539 -8.69 -13.63 10.88
CA GLU A 539 -9.05 -12.39 11.59
C GLU A 539 -8.54 -12.38 13.04
N LEU A 540 -8.49 -13.54 13.71
CA LEU A 540 -7.80 -13.69 14.98
C LEU A 540 -6.33 -13.29 14.86
N GLY A 541 -5.63 -13.78 13.83
CA GLY A 541 -4.25 -13.37 13.54
C GLY A 541 -4.12 -11.85 13.34
N MET A 542 -5.08 -11.24 12.65
CA MET A 542 -5.11 -9.79 12.43
C MET A 542 -5.39 -9.01 13.71
N ALA A 543 -6.33 -9.48 14.53
CA ALA A 543 -6.66 -8.87 15.82
C ALA A 543 -5.47 -8.95 16.77
N LEU A 544 -4.76 -10.07 16.81
CA LEU A 544 -3.54 -10.23 17.60
C LEU A 544 -2.40 -9.32 17.10
N ALA A 545 -2.30 -9.10 15.79
CA ALA A 545 -1.34 -8.14 15.23
C ALA A 545 -1.72 -6.69 15.53
N THR A 546 -3.02 -6.36 15.55
CA THR A 546 -3.53 -4.99 15.73
C THR A 546 -3.62 -4.59 17.21
N TYR A 547 -4.04 -5.52 18.06
CA TYR A 547 -4.31 -5.34 19.48
C TYR A 547 -3.61 -6.46 20.30
N PRO A 548 -2.28 -6.54 20.29
CA PRO A 548 -1.55 -7.66 20.91
C PRO A 548 -1.89 -7.84 22.40
N ASP A 549 -1.94 -6.75 23.17
CA ASP A 549 -2.27 -6.78 24.60
C ASP A 549 -3.75 -6.50 24.90
N ARG A 550 -4.56 -6.27 23.85
CA ARG A 550 -5.95 -5.82 23.97
C ARG A 550 -6.92 -6.70 23.17
N THR A 551 -6.49 -7.91 22.80
CA THR A 551 -7.33 -8.94 22.18
C THR A 551 -7.78 -9.96 23.21
N LEU A 552 -9.10 -10.11 23.35
CA LEU A 552 -9.72 -11.14 24.17
C LEU A 552 -10.20 -12.27 23.27
N VAL A 553 -9.62 -13.46 23.42
CA VAL A 553 -10.09 -14.64 22.70
C VAL A 553 -11.03 -15.46 23.57
N ILE A 554 -12.24 -15.68 23.08
CA ILE A 554 -13.32 -16.38 23.78
C ILE A 554 -13.67 -17.65 23.00
N GLN A 555 -13.47 -18.80 23.63
CA GLN A 555 -13.84 -20.10 23.08
C GLN A 555 -15.25 -20.46 23.57
N VAL A 556 -16.14 -20.85 22.66
CA VAL A 556 -17.52 -21.24 22.97
C VAL A 556 -17.73 -22.68 22.53
N GLY A 557 -18.11 -23.59 23.44
CA GLY A 557 -18.22 -25.01 23.11
C GLY A 557 -16.87 -25.69 22.89
N GLU A 558 -16.91 -26.89 22.30
CA GLU A 558 -15.72 -27.68 22.04
C GLU A 558 -15.17 -27.42 20.64
N THR A 559 -13.96 -26.88 20.56
CA THR A 559 -13.23 -26.71 19.30
C THR A 559 -11.91 -27.47 19.36
N ARG A 560 -11.49 -28.02 18.22
CA ARG A 560 -10.18 -28.61 18.02
C ARG A 560 -9.09 -27.57 18.35
N PRO A 561 -8.05 -27.93 19.12
CA PRO A 561 -6.93 -27.03 19.39
C PRO A 561 -6.17 -26.69 18.11
N VAL A 562 -5.74 -25.45 17.96
CA VAL A 562 -4.79 -25.03 16.91
C VAL A 562 -3.42 -24.93 17.57
N ALA A 563 -2.46 -25.74 17.11
CA ALA A 563 -1.16 -25.94 17.77
C ALA A 563 -0.41 -24.62 18.06
N ASP A 564 -0.37 -23.69 17.10
CA ASP A 564 0.31 -22.40 17.23
C ASP A 564 -0.41 -21.37 18.11
N LEU A 565 -1.67 -21.62 18.48
CA LEU A 565 -2.42 -20.77 19.41
C LEU A 565 -2.26 -21.19 20.88
N GLY A 566 -1.50 -22.26 21.16
CA GLY A 566 -1.34 -22.85 22.50
C GLY A 566 -0.70 -21.95 23.57
N GLY A 567 -0.06 -20.86 23.17
CA GLY A 567 0.50 -19.84 24.08
C GLY A 567 -0.47 -18.72 24.49
N LEU A 568 -1.65 -18.63 23.86
CA LEU A 568 -2.63 -17.57 24.12
C LEU A 568 -3.59 -17.96 25.26
N ASN A 569 -3.97 -16.99 26.07
CA ASN A 569 -4.89 -17.22 27.18
C ASN A 569 -6.36 -17.07 26.77
N PHE A 570 -7.04 -18.19 26.50
CA PHE A 570 -8.47 -18.21 26.16
C PHE A 570 -9.39 -18.09 27.37
N ILE A 571 -10.53 -17.41 27.19
CA ILE A 571 -11.69 -17.55 28.08
C ILE A 571 -12.62 -18.59 27.48
N ARG A 572 -12.82 -19.72 28.17
CA ARG A 572 -13.93 -20.63 27.85
C ARG A 572 -15.23 -20.02 28.34
N LEU A 573 -16.14 -19.72 27.42
CA LEU A 573 -17.43 -19.12 27.74
C LEU A 573 -18.29 -20.11 28.50
N THR A 574 -18.83 -19.65 29.63
CA THR A 574 -19.83 -20.36 30.43
C THR A 574 -20.91 -19.38 30.84
N ASP A 575 -22.07 -19.87 31.26
CA ASP A 575 -23.15 -19.02 31.78
C ASP A 575 -22.91 -18.53 33.21
N SER A 576 -21.73 -18.79 33.79
CA SER A 576 -21.43 -18.39 35.17
C SER A 576 -21.23 -16.88 35.30
N PRO A 577 -21.72 -16.26 36.40
CA PRO A 577 -21.41 -14.87 36.72
C PRO A 577 -19.89 -14.60 36.81
N ASP A 578 -19.10 -15.59 37.22
CA ASP A 578 -17.64 -15.47 37.31
C ASP A 578 -16.99 -15.35 35.92
N CYS A 579 -17.53 -16.04 34.91
CA CYS A 579 -17.08 -15.86 33.54
C CYS A 579 -17.38 -14.44 33.03
N GLN A 580 -18.56 -13.90 33.33
CA GLN A 580 -18.93 -12.52 32.97
C GLN A 580 -17.99 -11.51 33.65
N ARG A 581 -17.69 -11.68 34.95
CA ARG A 581 -16.69 -10.86 35.66
C ARG A 581 -15.30 -10.96 35.06
N LYS A 582 -14.89 -12.16 34.64
CA LYS A 582 -13.58 -12.39 34.01
C LYS A 582 -13.47 -11.64 32.68
N ILE A 583 -14.51 -11.65 31.85
CA ILE A 583 -14.54 -10.91 30.58
C ILE A 583 -14.50 -9.41 30.85
N ALA A 584 -15.36 -8.89 31.74
CA ALA A 584 -15.38 -7.47 32.11
C ALA A 584 -14.03 -6.99 32.67
N SER A 585 -13.40 -7.79 33.52
CA SER A 585 -12.06 -7.51 34.07
C SER A 585 -10.99 -7.43 32.98
N ARG A 586 -10.99 -8.35 32.00
CA ARG A 586 -10.05 -8.29 30.87
C ARG A 586 -10.29 -7.12 29.94
N LEU A 587 -11.55 -6.75 29.69
CA LEU A 587 -11.87 -5.55 28.91
C LEU A 587 -11.34 -4.28 29.60
N ARG A 588 -11.48 -4.20 30.92
CA ARG A 588 -10.89 -3.10 31.71
C ARG A 588 -9.36 -3.10 31.65
N GLN A 589 -8.73 -4.26 31.77
CA GLN A 589 -7.27 -4.41 31.61
C GLN A 589 -6.80 -4.00 30.21
N ALA A 590 -7.62 -4.26 29.19
CA ALA A 590 -7.41 -3.79 27.83
C ALA A 590 -7.66 -2.28 27.66
N GLY A 591 -8.01 -1.56 28.72
CA GLY A 591 -8.23 -0.11 28.73
C GLY A 591 -9.63 0.32 28.28
N CYS A 592 -10.58 -0.59 28.17
CA CYS A 592 -11.98 -0.25 27.89
C CYS A 592 -12.60 0.52 29.06
N ALA A 593 -13.39 1.55 28.74
CA ALA A 593 -14.18 2.31 29.71
C ALA A 593 -15.43 1.51 30.12
N VAL A 594 -15.20 0.38 30.80
CA VAL A 594 -16.23 -0.54 31.30
C VAL A 594 -17.02 0.14 32.43
N ASP A 595 -18.34 0.23 32.28
CA ASP A 595 -19.24 0.58 33.38
C ASP A 595 -19.75 -0.71 34.07
N ASP A 596 -19.21 -0.97 35.25
CA ASP A 596 -19.65 -2.07 36.12
C ASP A 596 -20.23 -1.57 37.45
N THR A 597 -20.68 -0.31 37.51
CA THR A 597 -21.22 0.30 38.75
C THR A 597 -22.56 -0.29 39.17
N GLY A 598 -23.34 -0.82 38.22
CA GLY A 598 -24.57 -1.59 38.45
C GLY A 598 -24.36 -3.11 38.45
N SER A 599 -25.43 -3.88 38.71
CA SER A 599 -25.42 -5.35 38.63
C SER A 599 -26.14 -5.92 37.40
N ASP A 600 -26.76 -5.08 36.57
CA ASP A 600 -27.64 -5.51 35.47
C ASP A 600 -26.89 -6.22 34.33
N TRP A 601 -25.58 -5.98 34.21
CA TRP A 601 -24.72 -6.70 33.29
C TRP A 601 -24.44 -8.14 33.73
N LEU A 602 -24.50 -8.43 35.04
CA LEU A 602 -24.38 -9.77 35.65
C LEU A 602 -25.72 -10.50 35.62
N ALA A 603 -26.09 -11.02 34.45
CA ALA A 603 -27.34 -11.74 34.25
C ALA A 603 -27.09 -13.26 34.15
N PRO A 604 -27.51 -14.07 35.15
CA PRO A 604 -27.57 -15.53 35.01
C PRO A 604 -28.48 -15.89 33.82
N GLY A 605 -28.08 -16.85 32.98
CA GLY A 605 -28.81 -17.22 31.76
C GLY A 605 -28.42 -16.44 30.50
N ARG A 606 -27.54 -15.43 30.60
CA ARG A 606 -27.11 -14.62 29.45
C ARG A 606 -26.42 -15.44 28.37
N PHE A 607 -25.62 -16.43 28.76
CA PHE A 607 -24.92 -17.35 27.86
C PHE A 607 -25.42 -18.79 27.99
N ALA A 608 -26.59 -19.01 28.60
CA ALA A 608 -27.24 -20.32 28.61
C ALA A 608 -27.89 -20.65 27.27
N GLY A 609 -28.00 -21.94 26.95
CA GLY A 609 -28.75 -22.43 25.79
C GLY A 609 -28.15 -22.06 24.42
N LEU A 610 -26.84 -21.77 24.36
CA LEU A 610 -26.15 -21.57 23.10
C LEU A 610 -26.00 -22.91 22.37
N GLU A 611 -26.47 -22.98 21.12
CA GLU A 611 -26.37 -24.20 20.30
C GLU A 611 -24.92 -24.63 20.10
N ALA A 612 -23.97 -23.69 20.15
CA ALA A 612 -22.53 -23.96 20.12
C ALA A 612 -22.07 -24.99 21.15
N TYR A 613 -22.73 -25.11 22.31
CA TYR A 613 -22.37 -26.11 23.33
C TYR A 613 -22.82 -27.54 22.97
N ASN A 614 -23.77 -27.69 22.04
CA ASN A 614 -24.35 -28.97 21.67
C ASN A 614 -23.84 -29.50 20.31
N ARG A 615 -22.90 -28.79 19.67
CA ARG A 615 -22.35 -29.20 18.37
C ARG A 615 -21.28 -30.26 18.56
N HIS A 616 -21.39 -31.32 17.76
CA HIS A 616 -20.41 -32.42 17.71
C HIS A 616 -20.09 -32.76 16.25
N ALA A 617 -18.83 -33.12 15.99
CA ALA A 617 -18.41 -33.57 14.67
C ALA A 617 -19.12 -34.89 14.33
N ARG A 618 -19.65 -35.02 13.11
CA ARG A 618 -20.28 -36.26 12.64
C ARG A 618 -19.19 -37.24 12.20
N SER A 619 -19.19 -38.44 12.77
CA SER A 619 -18.23 -39.52 12.44
C SER A 619 -18.35 -39.99 11.00
#